data_AF-A0A817KPC5-F1
#
_entry.id   AF-A0A817KPC5-F1
#
_cell.length_a   1.000
_cell.length_b   1.000
_cell.length_c   1.000
_cell.angle_alpha   90.00
_cell.angle_beta   90.00
_cell.angle_gamma   90.00
#
_symmetry.space_group_name_H-M   'P 1'
#
loop_
_entity.id
_entity.type
_entity.pdbx_description
1 polymer ?
#
loop_
_entity_poly.entity_id
_entity_poly.type
_entity_poly.pdbx_seq_one_letter_code
_entity_poly.pdbx_strand_id
1 'polypeptide(L)'
;MNAESPSFNHVNFQRDIDHSYSIVEYPHLTSLSIMYVHIDYVEQFLLRTKTSLPRLTQLKVKYEKLRNVTENFTRDVTRFNCLQVKRIIFEETIVHLKEFYFYFPLL
;
A
#
# COMPACT_ATOMS: atom_id res chain seq x y z
N MET A 1 50.57 -28.30 -3.75
CA MET A 1 49.33 -27.63 -3.32
C MET A 1 49.33 -26.26 -3.94
N ASN A 2 48.37 -25.97 -4.81
CA ASN A 2 47.82 -24.64 -5.13
C ASN A 2 46.64 -24.90 -6.07
N ALA A 3 45.44 -24.93 -5.51
CA ALA A 3 44.19 -24.98 -6.26
C ALA A 3 43.72 -23.53 -6.43
N GLU A 4 43.68 -23.04 -7.67
CA GLU A 4 43.07 -21.76 -7.99
C GLU A 4 41.55 -21.91 -7.93
N SER A 5 40.92 -21.17 -7.03
CA SER A 5 39.47 -21.06 -6.93
C SER A 5 38.92 -20.25 -8.12
N PRO A 6 37.78 -20.66 -8.73
CA PRO A 6 37.16 -19.83 -9.75
C PRO A 6 36.58 -18.56 -9.12
N SER A 7 36.97 -17.41 -9.66
CA SER A 7 36.36 -16.11 -9.37
C SER A 7 34.90 -16.14 -9.80
N PHE A 8 33.99 -16.08 -8.82
CA PHE A 8 32.57 -15.89 -9.08
C PHE A 8 32.36 -14.45 -9.54
N ASN A 9 32.14 -14.28 -10.84
CA ASN A 9 31.61 -13.04 -11.39
C ASN A 9 30.28 -12.75 -10.69
N HIS A 10 30.27 -11.75 -9.82
CA HIS A 10 29.05 -11.11 -9.33
C HIS A 10 28.34 -10.50 -10.54
N VAL A 11 27.48 -11.29 -11.17
CA VAL A 11 26.51 -10.78 -12.14
C VAL A 11 25.54 -9.93 -11.33
N ASN A 12 25.76 -8.62 -11.34
CA ASN A 12 24.79 -7.64 -10.87
C ASN A 12 23.51 -7.84 -11.69
N PHE A 13 22.53 -8.51 -11.11
CA PHE A 13 21.15 -8.43 -11.57
C PHE A 13 20.60 -7.05 -11.18
N GLN A 14 21.11 -6.01 -11.83
CA GLN A 14 20.46 -4.72 -11.89
C GLN A 14 19.19 -4.94 -12.72
N ARG A 15 18.10 -5.32 -12.03
CA ARG A 15 16.76 -5.31 -12.63
C ARG A 15 16.34 -3.85 -12.75
N ASP A 16 16.85 -3.17 -13.77
CA ASP A 16 16.26 -1.94 -14.31
C ASP A 16 15.00 -2.34 -15.08
N ILE A 17 14.02 -2.82 -14.33
CA ILE A 17 12.70 -3.08 -14.84
C ILE A 17 11.92 -1.80 -14.61
N ASP A 18 12.04 -0.89 -15.57
CA ASP A 18 11.05 0.17 -15.79
C ASP A 18 9.76 -0.49 -16.26
N HIS A 19 9.04 -1.11 -15.32
CA HIS A 19 7.68 -1.54 -15.55
C HIS A 19 6.76 -0.40 -15.18
N SER A 20 6.44 0.42 -16.19
CA SER A 20 5.20 1.18 -16.22
C SER A 20 4.02 0.21 -16.30
N TYR A 21 3.83 -0.62 -15.26
CA TYR A 21 2.61 -1.39 -15.13
C TYR A 21 1.45 -0.40 -15.15
N SER A 22 0.50 -0.59 -16.07
CA SER A 22 -0.69 0.23 -16.09
C SER A 22 -1.40 0.14 -14.74
N ILE A 23 -1.78 1.28 -14.17
CA ILE A 23 -2.58 1.33 -12.95
C ILE A 23 -3.90 0.59 -13.22
N VAL A 24 -4.23 -0.39 -12.38
CA VAL A 24 -5.51 -1.09 -12.48
C VAL A 24 -6.58 -0.23 -11.82
N GLU A 25 -7.56 0.23 -12.59
CA GLU A 25 -8.66 1.04 -12.08
C GLU A 25 -9.86 0.18 -11.70
N TYR A 26 -10.43 0.45 -10.53
CA TYR A 26 -11.69 -0.14 -10.06
C TYR A 26 -12.74 0.97 -9.92
N PRO A 27 -13.34 1.44 -11.03
CA PRO A 27 -14.13 2.67 -11.06
C PRO A 27 -15.44 2.58 -10.25
N HIS A 28 -15.90 1.37 -9.96
CA HIS A 28 -17.15 1.10 -9.27
C HIS A 28 -16.96 0.47 -7.88
N LEU A 29 -15.71 0.24 -7.44
CA LEU A 29 -15.46 -0.35 -6.13
C LEU A 29 -15.74 0.68 -5.03
N THR A 30 -16.81 0.47 -4.27
CA THR A 30 -17.24 1.38 -3.21
C THR A 30 -16.86 0.92 -1.81
N SER A 31 -16.62 -0.38 -1.62
CA SER A 31 -16.25 -1.00 -0.35
C SER A 31 -15.13 -2.01 -0.56
N LEU A 32 -14.06 -1.91 0.23
CA LEU A 32 -12.92 -2.83 0.22
C LEU A 32 -12.67 -3.40 1.62
N SER A 33 -12.48 -4.71 1.70
CA SER A 33 -12.11 -5.40 2.94
C SER A 33 -10.81 -6.16 2.76
N ILE A 34 -9.77 -5.72 3.48
CA ILE A 34 -8.39 -6.22 3.39
C ILE A 34 -7.83 -6.53 4.80
N MET A 35 -8.69 -6.96 5.73
CA MET A 35 -8.27 -7.28 7.10
C MET A 35 -7.27 -8.44 7.17
N TYR A 36 -7.56 -9.53 6.46
CA TYR A 36 -6.83 -10.79 6.58
C TYR A 36 -5.91 -11.09 5.39
N VAL A 37 -5.69 -10.12 4.50
CA VAL A 37 -4.78 -10.28 3.35
C VAL A 37 -3.33 -10.00 3.75
N HIS A 38 -2.37 -10.54 2.99
CA HIS A 38 -0.95 -10.22 3.17
C HIS A 38 -0.67 -8.71 2.99
N ILE A 39 0.36 -8.18 3.64
CA ILE A 39 0.69 -6.75 3.63
C ILE A 39 0.90 -6.21 2.20
N ASP A 40 1.48 -7.02 1.31
CA ASP A 40 1.70 -6.65 -0.09
C ASP A 40 0.40 -6.31 -0.82
N TYR A 41 -0.71 -6.99 -0.50
CA TYR A 41 -2.00 -6.67 -1.10
C TYR A 41 -2.59 -5.38 -0.53
N VAL A 42 -2.35 -5.10 0.75
CA VAL A 42 -2.72 -3.80 1.35
C VAL A 42 -1.98 -2.68 0.64
N GLU A 43 -0.67 -2.86 0.42
CA GLU A 43 0.15 -1.91 -0.32
C GLU A 43 -0.35 -1.73 -1.76
N GLN A 44 -0.64 -2.81 -2.48
CA GLN A 44 -1.17 -2.75 -3.85
C GLN A 44 -2.50 -2.00 -3.94
N PHE A 45 -3.44 -2.20 -3.01
CA PHE A 45 -4.73 -1.51 -3.06
C PHE A 45 -4.67 -0.05 -2.60
N LEU A 46 -3.77 0.30 -1.68
CA LEU A 46 -3.69 1.66 -1.16
C LEU A 46 -2.73 2.55 -1.96
N LEU A 47 -1.73 1.99 -2.64
CA LEU A 47 -0.84 2.76 -3.51
C LEU A 47 -1.47 3.12 -4.85
N ARG A 48 -1.52 4.42 -5.14
CA ARG A 48 -1.94 4.95 -6.44
C ARG A 48 -1.11 4.41 -7.62
N THR A 49 0.14 4.01 -7.37
CA THR A 49 1.04 3.47 -8.42
C THR A 49 0.66 2.08 -8.89
N LYS A 50 -0.25 1.39 -8.18
CA LYS A 50 -0.69 0.02 -8.50
C LYS A 50 -2.17 -0.02 -8.84
N THR A 51 -3.00 0.66 -8.06
CA THR A 51 -4.45 0.68 -8.25
C THR A 51 -5.04 2.07 -8.10
N SER A 52 -6.17 2.31 -8.78
CA SER A 52 -6.97 3.52 -8.63
C SER A 52 -8.36 3.14 -8.14
N LEU A 53 -8.77 3.69 -7.00
CA LEU A 53 -10.04 3.38 -6.34
C LEU A 53 -10.91 4.65 -6.18
N PRO A 54 -11.33 5.29 -7.29
CA PRO A 54 -11.87 6.66 -7.26
C PRO A 54 -13.21 6.81 -6.51
N ARG A 55 -13.90 5.70 -6.23
CA ARG A 55 -15.19 5.68 -5.53
C ARG A 55 -15.16 4.90 -4.22
N LEU A 56 -13.97 4.61 -3.68
CA LEU A 56 -13.87 3.88 -2.42
C LEU A 56 -14.39 4.74 -1.27
N THR A 57 -15.53 4.34 -0.70
CA THR A 57 -16.18 5.03 0.41
C THR A 57 -16.06 4.29 1.74
N GLN A 58 -15.83 2.97 1.70
CA GLN A 58 -15.70 2.14 2.89
C GLN A 58 -14.44 1.28 2.83
N LEU A 59 -13.61 1.35 3.87
CA LEU A 59 -12.40 0.54 4.01
C LEU A 59 -12.42 -0.27 5.31
N LYS A 60 -12.23 -1.60 5.21
CA LYS A 60 -11.97 -2.46 6.37
C LYS A 60 -10.53 -2.94 6.32
N VAL A 61 -9.72 -2.58 7.31
CA VAL A 61 -8.28 -2.88 7.34
C VAL A 61 -7.80 -2.94 8.78
N LYS A 62 -6.73 -3.70 9.04
CA LYS A 62 -6.06 -3.65 10.36
C LYS A 62 -5.28 -2.34 10.47
N TYR A 63 -5.39 -1.67 11.62
CA TYR A 63 -4.72 -0.38 11.82
C TYR A 63 -3.21 -0.46 11.65
N GLU A 64 -2.59 -1.51 12.18
CA GLU A 64 -1.15 -1.73 12.05
C GLU A 64 -0.73 -1.84 10.57
N LYS A 65 -1.47 -2.60 9.76
CA LYS A 65 -1.18 -2.72 8.31
C LYS A 65 -1.32 -1.38 7.59
N LEU A 66 -2.36 -0.61 7.93
CA LEU A 66 -2.58 0.72 7.38
C LEU A 66 -1.43 1.66 7.77
N ARG A 67 -1.05 1.67 9.06
CA ARG A 67 0.07 2.45 9.59
C ARG A 67 1.39 2.08 8.92
N ASN A 68 1.64 0.79 8.68
CA ASN A 68 2.85 0.32 8.01
C ASN A 68 2.90 0.78 6.55
N VAL A 69 1.82 0.58 5.78
CA VAL A 69 1.77 0.96 4.35
C VAL A 69 1.84 2.46 4.13
N THR A 70 1.26 3.24 5.05
CA THR A 70 1.28 4.72 5.01
C THR A 70 2.53 5.32 5.66
N GLU A 71 3.46 4.51 6.18
CA GLU A 71 4.63 4.95 6.95
C GLU A 71 4.26 5.94 8.07
N ASN A 72 3.35 5.52 8.96
CA ASN A 72 2.75 6.37 9.99
C ASN A 72 2.01 7.60 9.43
N PHE A 73 1.29 7.43 8.32
CA PHE A 73 0.58 8.52 7.64
C PHE A 73 1.51 9.64 7.14
N THR A 74 2.69 9.29 6.65
CA THR A 74 3.63 10.24 6.01
C THR A 74 3.87 9.96 4.52
N ARG A 75 3.45 8.80 4.01
CA ARG A 75 3.62 8.37 2.61
C ARG A 75 2.50 8.83 1.67
N ASP A 76 2.63 10.04 1.12
CA ASP A 76 1.63 10.72 0.29
C ASP A 76 1.03 9.90 -0.87
N VAL A 77 1.80 8.99 -1.48
CA VAL A 77 1.32 8.16 -2.61
C VAL A 77 0.17 7.21 -2.24
N THR A 78 -0.03 6.94 -0.95
CA THR A 78 -1.15 6.12 -0.44
C THR A 78 -2.39 6.95 -0.10
N ARG A 79 -2.26 8.28 -0.07
CA ARG A 79 -3.34 9.21 0.31
C ARG A 79 -4.49 9.20 -0.68
N PHE A 80 -4.19 9.12 -1.98
CA PHE A 80 -5.18 9.33 -3.05
C PHE A 80 -6.36 8.36 -2.98
N ASN A 81 -6.10 7.05 -2.82
CA ASN A 81 -7.16 6.04 -2.74
C ASN A 81 -7.97 6.14 -1.43
N CYS A 82 -7.48 6.87 -0.43
CA CYS A 82 -8.15 7.05 0.87
C CYS A 82 -9.03 8.31 0.94
N LEU A 83 -8.84 9.30 0.05
CA LEU A 83 -9.51 10.61 0.14
C LEU A 83 -11.03 10.56 0.13
N GLN A 84 -11.61 9.54 -0.52
CA GLN A 84 -13.06 9.39 -0.66
C GLN A 84 -13.68 8.49 0.41
N VAL A 85 -12.86 7.92 1.30
CA VAL A 85 -13.32 7.01 2.36
C VAL A 85 -14.05 7.81 3.43
N LYS A 86 -15.33 7.48 3.61
CA LYS A 86 -16.27 8.07 4.59
C LYS A 86 -16.51 7.15 5.78
N ARG A 87 -16.04 5.91 5.69
CA ARG A 87 -16.17 4.93 6.76
C ARG A 87 -14.97 4.01 6.76
N ILE A 88 -14.28 3.98 7.89
CA ILE A 88 -13.21 3.01 8.15
C ILE A 88 -13.63 2.09 9.28
N ILE A 89 -13.28 0.81 9.16
CA ILE A 89 -13.56 -0.19 10.19
C ILE A 89 -12.26 -0.88 10.54
N PHE A 90 -11.90 -0.78 11.82
CA PHE A 90 -10.78 -1.46 12.44
C PHE A 90 -11.29 -2.64 13.29
N GLU A 91 -10.41 -3.62 13.54
CA GLU A 91 -10.72 -4.78 14.39
C GLU A 91 -10.73 -4.38 15.87
N GLU A 92 -9.95 -3.36 16.22
CA GLU A 92 -9.71 -2.91 17.58
C GLU A 92 -10.02 -1.41 17.69
N THR A 93 -10.42 -0.98 18.90
CA THR A 93 -10.54 0.43 19.24
C THR A 93 -9.15 1.06 19.32
N ILE A 94 -8.93 2.15 18.59
CA ILE A 94 -7.61 2.75 18.44
C ILE A 94 -7.67 4.28 18.60
N VAL A 95 -6.58 4.84 19.09
CA VAL A 95 -6.34 6.29 19.08
C VAL A 95 -5.60 6.65 17.80
N HIS A 96 -6.17 7.56 17.00
CA HIS A 96 -5.59 7.98 15.74
C HIS A 96 -4.49 9.03 15.94
N LEU A 97 -3.43 8.94 15.13
CA LEU A 97 -2.46 10.02 14.98
C LEU A 97 -3.12 11.24 14.32
N LYS A 98 -2.60 12.46 14.53
CA LYS A 98 -3.19 13.66 13.92
C LYS A 98 -3.17 13.59 12.38
N GLU A 99 -2.12 12.99 11.85
CA GLU A 99 -1.85 12.80 10.43
C GLU A 99 -2.86 11.85 9.77
N PHE A 100 -3.53 11.00 10.55
CA PHE A 100 -4.59 10.10 10.10
C PHE A 100 -5.67 10.84 9.29
N TYR A 101 -6.10 12.00 9.77
CA TYR A 101 -7.17 12.78 9.14
C TYR A 101 -6.74 13.41 7.81
N PHE A 102 -5.43 13.51 7.51
CA PHE A 102 -4.97 13.92 6.19
C PHE A 102 -5.21 12.85 5.12
N TYR A 103 -5.27 11.58 5.53
CA TYR A 103 -5.57 10.43 4.66
C TYR A 103 -7.07 10.22 4.50
N PHE A 104 -7.84 10.55 5.54
CA PHE A 104 -9.27 10.31 5.59
C PHE A 104 -10.03 11.59 5.97
N PRO A 105 -10.01 12.63 5.12
CA PRO A 105 -10.60 13.94 5.44
C PRO A 105 -12.13 13.95 5.51
N LEU A 106 -12.79 12.84 5.16
CA LEU A 106 -14.25 12.69 5.17
C LEU A 106 -14.76 11.83 6.34
N LEU A 107 -13.89 11.43 7.26
CA LEU A 107 -14.24 10.77 8.53
C LEU A 107 -14.50 11.83 9.62
#